data_AF-A0A957FMI8-F1
#
_entry.id   AF-A0A957FMI8-F1
#
_cell.length_a   1.000
_cell.length_b   1.000
_cell.length_c   1.000
_cell.angle_alpha   90.00
_cell.angle_beta   90.00
_cell.angle_gamma   90.00
#
_symmetry.space_group_name_H-M   'P 1'
#
loop_
_entity.id
_entity.type
_entity.pdbx_description
1 polymer ?
#
loop_
_entity_poly.entity_id
_entity_poly.type
_entity_poly.pdbx_seq_one_letter_code
_entity_poly.pdbx_strand_id
1 'polypeptide(L)'
;LDVRHEADYNLFHIQDARHVPLDNLLSQVPDYHMEPANTVFVVMSNDERAATEAWKVLIAESVPNVYLLEGGVNGWLDVFAPEDEALTAVPLSNYADDTLKYQFTSALGSRPQAAHPDLRETNLFFTPKVKLELKRAPASGGCG
;
A
#
# COMPACT_ATOMS: atom_id res chain seq x y z
N LEU A 1 1.14 -3.96 0.94
CA LEU A 1 2.17 -4.47 0.01
C LEU A 1 2.82 -3.26 -0.63
N ASP A 2 4.06 -2.98 -0.26
CA ASP A 2 4.83 -1.88 -0.83
C ASP A 2 5.69 -2.41 -1.97
N VAL A 3 5.39 -1.99 -3.20
CA VAL A 3 6.03 -2.52 -4.42
C VAL A 3 7.17 -1.66 -4.93
N ARG A 4 7.55 -0.62 -4.17
CA ARG A 4 8.62 0.30 -4.53
C ARG A 4 9.99 -0.36 -4.47
N HIS A 5 10.99 0.35 -4.98
CA HIS A 5 12.38 -0.03 -4.79
C HIS A 5 12.78 0.02 -3.31
N GLU A 6 13.74 -0.82 -2.92
CA GLU A 6 14.22 -0.92 -1.52
C GLU A 6 14.70 0.42 -0.96
N ALA A 7 15.32 1.25 -1.80
CA ALA A 7 15.78 2.59 -1.42
C ALA A 7 14.63 3.46 -0.87
N ASP A 8 13.50 3.52 -1.57
CA ASP A 8 12.35 4.32 -1.14
C ASP A 8 11.67 3.73 0.09
N TYR A 9 11.57 2.39 0.14
CA TYR A 9 11.06 1.68 1.31
C TYR A 9 11.91 1.96 2.57
N ASN A 10 13.22 1.98 2.43
CA ASN A 10 14.14 2.26 3.54
C ASN A 10 14.13 3.72 3.98
N LEU A 11 13.86 4.67 3.08
CA LEU A 11 13.65 6.06 3.44
C LEU A 11 12.43 6.21 4.35
N PHE A 12 11.30 5.65 3.92
CA PHE A 12 10.06 5.62 4.68
C PHE A 12 9.15 4.51 4.18
N HIS A 13 8.44 3.85 5.09
CA HIS A 13 7.30 3.00 4.75
C HIS A 13 6.26 3.03 5.87
N ILE A 14 5.00 2.80 5.50
CA ILE A 14 3.90 2.63 6.45
C ILE A 14 4.20 1.42 7.33
N GLN A 15 3.91 1.51 8.63
CA GLN A 15 4.13 0.41 9.56
C GLN A 15 3.42 -0.86 9.08
N ASP A 16 4.10 -2.01 9.27
CA ASP A 16 3.66 -3.35 8.85
C ASP A 16 3.52 -3.55 7.32
N ALA A 17 3.88 -2.55 6.50
CA ALA A 17 3.97 -2.73 5.07
C ALA A 17 5.06 -3.77 4.73
N ARG A 18 4.65 -4.88 4.10
CA ARG A 18 5.57 -5.85 3.51
C ARG A 18 6.18 -5.28 2.23
N HIS A 19 7.51 -5.17 2.20
CA HIS A 19 8.26 -4.83 0.99
C HIS A 19 8.25 -5.99 0.01
N VAL A 20 7.59 -5.80 -1.12
CA VAL A 20 7.45 -6.81 -2.18
C VAL A 20 7.61 -6.11 -3.53
N PRO A 21 8.86 -5.85 -3.98
CA PRO A 21 9.12 -5.26 -5.29
C PRO A 21 8.36 -5.99 -6.39
N LEU A 22 7.93 -5.25 -7.43
CA LEU A 22 7.09 -5.79 -8.50
C LEU A 22 7.64 -7.08 -9.11
N ASP A 23 8.94 -7.16 -9.35
CA ASP A 23 9.62 -8.32 -9.92
C ASP A 23 9.55 -9.59 -9.04
N ASN A 24 9.34 -9.40 -7.73
CA ASN A 24 9.21 -10.49 -6.76
C ASN A 24 7.74 -10.84 -6.47
N LEU A 25 6.77 -10.05 -6.93
CA LEU A 25 5.37 -10.16 -6.53
C LEU A 25 4.75 -11.51 -6.88
N LEU A 26 5.01 -12.01 -8.09
CA LEU A 26 4.49 -13.30 -8.56
C LEU A 26 4.92 -14.46 -7.66
N SER A 27 6.14 -14.41 -7.11
CA SER A 27 6.64 -15.46 -6.22
C SER A 27 5.87 -15.55 -4.90
N GLN A 28 5.18 -14.48 -4.50
CA GLN A 28 4.43 -14.39 -3.24
C GLN A 28 2.96 -14.79 -3.38
N VAL A 29 2.44 -14.88 -4.62
CA VAL A 29 1.04 -15.21 -4.92
C VAL A 29 0.56 -16.49 -4.24
N PRO A 30 1.33 -17.60 -4.21
CA PRO A 30 0.90 -18.81 -3.52
C PRO A 30 0.57 -18.57 -2.04
N ASP A 31 1.38 -17.77 -1.34
CA ASP A 31 1.15 -17.43 0.07
C ASP A 31 -0.10 -16.56 0.23
N TYR A 32 -0.36 -15.64 -0.71
CA TYR A 32 -1.55 -14.79 -0.68
C TYR A 32 -2.85 -15.59 -0.84
N HIS A 33 -2.83 -16.72 -1.56
CA HIS A 33 -3.99 -17.62 -1.65
C HIS A 33 -4.23 -18.44 -0.38
N MET A 34 -3.21 -18.54 0.49
CA MET A 34 -3.30 -19.23 1.78
C MET A 34 -3.75 -18.32 2.92
N GLU A 35 -3.76 -17.00 2.69
CA GLU A 35 -4.31 -16.03 3.65
C GLU A 35 -5.81 -16.26 3.87
N PRO A 36 -6.34 -15.89 5.05
CA PRO A 36 -7.78 -15.95 5.32
C PRO A 36 -8.63 -15.29 4.24
N ALA A 37 -9.82 -15.84 3.97
CA ALA A 37 -10.70 -15.35 2.90
C ALA A 37 -11.17 -13.89 3.07
N ASN A 38 -11.08 -13.35 4.28
CA ASN A 38 -11.41 -11.96 4.61
C ASN A 38 -10.18 -11.04 4.64
N THR A 39 -8.99 -11.51 4.24
CA THR A 39 -7.79 -10.68 4.10
C THR A 39 -8.00 -9.64 3.01
N VAL A 40 -7.57 -8.40 3.30
CA VAL A 40 -7.56 -7.28 2.35
C VAL A 40 -6.12 -6.98 2.00
N PHE A 41 -5.80 -6.98 0.72
CA PHE A 41 -4.48 -6.61 0.23
C PHE A 41 -4.54 -5.16 -0.24
N VAL A 42 -3.82 -4.27 0.45
CA VAL A 42 -3.62 -2.89 0.00
C VAL A 42 -2.25 -2.78 -0.64
N VAL A 43 -2.20 -2.39 -1.91
CA VAL A 43 -0.99 -2.25 -2.72
C VAL A 43 -0.65 -0.78 -2.89
N MET A 44 0.62 -0.42 -2.76
CA MET A 44 1.08 0.97 -2.83
C MET A 44 2.42 1.09 -3.56
N SER A 45 2.60 2.21 -4.24
CA SER A 45 3.89 2.69 -4.74
C SER A 45 4.11 4.13 -4.27
N ASN A 46 5.03 4.90 -4.88
CA ASN A 46 5.21 6.30 -4.47
C ASN A 46 3.95 7.09 -4.83
N ASP A 47 3.44 6.83 -6.03
CA ASP A 47 2.12 7.23 -6.49
C ASP A 47 1.29 5.97 -6.77
N GLU A 48 0.77 5.81 -7.99
CA GLU A 48 -0.13 4.70 -8.33
C GLU A 48 0.35 3.86 -9.51
N ARG A 49 1.38 4.26 -10.26
CA ARG A 49 1.77 3.56 -11.49
C ARG A 49 2.22 2.12 -11.23
N ALA A 50 3.27 1.90 -10.44
CA ALA A 50 3.75 0.56 -10.13
C ALA A 50 2.74 -0.22 -9.28
N ALA A 51 2.00 0.45 -8.40
CA ALA A 51 0.93 -0.16 -7.64
C ALA A 51 -0.18 -0.71 -8.56
N THR A 52 -0.54 0.03 -9.61
CA THR A 52 -1.53 -0.39 -10.61
C THR A 52 -1.05 -1.60 -11.40
N GLU A 53 0.23 -1.65 -11.78
CA GLU A 53 0.80 -2.83 -12.44
C GLU A 53 0.81 -4.05 -11.51
N ALA A 54 1.20 -3.88 -10.25
CA ALA A 54 1.13 -4.94 -9.24
C ALA A 54 -0.31 -5.42 -9.02
N TRP A 55 -1.27 -4.50 -8.96
CA TRP A 55 -2.69 -4.85 -8.84
C TRP A 55 -3.17 -5.67 -10.04
N LYS A 56 -2.81 -5.30 -11.28
CA LYS A 56 -3.16 -6.10 -12.48
C LYS A 56 -2.63 -7.52 -12.38
N VAL A 57 -1.39 -7.70 -11.91
CA VAL A 57 -0.79 -9.02 -11.69
C VAL A 57 -1.60 -9.82 -10.65
N LEU A 58 -1.90 -9.24 -9.49
CA LEU A 58 -2.64 -9.93 -8.43
C LEU A 58 -4.07 -10.31 -8.87
N ILE A 59 -4.74 -9.44 -9.63
CA ILE A 59 -6.06 -9.73 -10.20
C ILE A 59 -5.98 -10.84 -11.25
N ALA A 60 -4.97 -10.82 -12.13
CA ALA A 60 -4.76 -11.87 -13.12
C ALA A 60 -4.53 -13.24 -12.45
N GLU A 61 -3.86 -13.25 -11.31
CA GLU A 61 -3.62 -14.43 -10.47
C GLU A 61 -4.80 -14.76 -9.53
N SER A 62 -5.95 -14.11 -9.69
CA SER A 62 -7.18 -14.34 -8.93
C SER A 62 -7.03 -14.17 -7.40
N VAL A 63 -6.12 -13.31 -6.96
CA VAL A 63 -6.00 -12.91 -5.55
C VAL A 63 -7.22 -12.02 -5.20
N PRO A 64 -8.02 -12.36 -4.17
CA PRO A 64 -9.21 -11.61 -3.82
C PRO A 64 -8.88 -10.33 -3.03
N ASN A 65 -9.85 -9.42 -2.93
CA ASN A 65 -9.80 -8.23 -2.04
C ASN A 65 -8.55 -7.35 -2.21
N VAL A 66 -8.10 -7.12 -3.45
CA VAL A 66 -6.93 -6.30 -3.76
C VAL A 66 -7.34 -4.86 -4.07
N TYR A 67 -6.78 -3.91 -3.32
CA TYR A 67 -7.05 -2.48 -3.40
C TYR A 67 -5.75 -1.70 -3.59
N LEU A 68 -5.85 -0.52 -4.20
CA LEU A 68 -4.75 0.44 -4.28
C LEU A 68 -4.86 1.45 -3.13
N LEU A 69 -3.71 1.87 -2.61
CA LEU A 69 -3.62 3.06 -1.78
C LEU A 69 -3.69 4.30 -2.69
N GLU A 70 -4.80 5.03 -2.60
CA GLU A 70 -5.02 6.26 -3.39
C GLU A 70 -3.93 7.30 -3.11
N GLY A 71 -3.32 7.82 -4.18
CA GLY A 71 -2.20 8.75 -4.12
C GLY A 71 -0.86 8.14 -3.66
N GLY A 72 -0.82 6.83 -3.38
CA GLY A 72 0.38 6.13 -2.94
C GLY A 72 0.95 6.63 -1.61
N VAL A 73 2.24 6.38 -1.42
CA VAL A 73 2.97 6.86 -0.23
C VAL A 73 3.08 8.39 -0.20
N ASN A 74 3.13 9.04 -1.36
CA ASN A 74 3.11 10.49 -1.43
C ASN A 74 1.81 11.05 -0.85
N GLY A 75 0.65 10.56 -1.30
CA GLY A 75 -0.66 10.98 -0.78
C GLY A 75 -0.84 10.63 0.70
N TRP A 76 -0.25 9.53 1.17
CA TRP A 76 -0.21 9.21 2.59
C TRP A 76 0.54 10.27 3.41
N LEU A 77 1.73 10.66 2.96
CA LEU A 77 2.53 11.70 3.62
C LEU A 77 1.86 13.07 3.56
N ASP A 78 1.17 13.39 2.46
CA ASP A 78 0.37 14.63 2.34
C ASP A 78 -0.68 14.74 3.46
N VAL A 79 -1.23 13.61 3.91
CA VAL A 79 -2.28 13.55 4.95
C VAL A 79 -1.70 13.48 6.37
N PHE A 80 -0.67 12.66 6.57
CA PHE A 80 -0.19 12.29 7.91
C PHE A 80 1.15 12.89 8.32
N ALA A 81 1.85 13.58 7.41
CA ALA A 81 3.09 14.30 7.69
C ALA A 81 3.09 15.77 7.21
N PRO A 82 1.96 16.51 7.18
CA PRO A 82 1.92 17.84 6.56
C PRO A 82 2.80 18.89 7.25
N GLU A 83 3.13 18.68 8.53
CA GLU A 83 3.94 19.58 9.37
C GLU A 83 5.23 18.91 9.87
N ASP A 84 5.65 17.79 9.26
CA ASP A 84 6.89 17.11 9.67
C ASP A 84 8.12 17.89 9.16
N GLU A 85 8.80 18.57 10.07
CA GLU A 85 10.01 19.36 9.77
C GLU A 85 11.17 18.51 9.20
N ALA A 86 11.15 17.19 9.39
CA ALA A 86 12.16 16.30 8.82
C ALA A 86 11.92 16.00 7.33
N LEU A 87 10.77 16.40 6.78
CA LEU A 87 10.40 16.23 5.37
C LEU A 87 10.53 17.55 4.62
N THR A 88 11.23 17.51 3.49
CA THR A 88 11.26 18.64 2.55
C THR A 88 10.61 18.23 1.23
N ALA A 89 9.53 18.90 0.84
CA ALA A 89 8.88 18.66 -0.44
C ALA A 89 9.82 19.01 -1.61
N VAL A 90 9.94 18.08 -2.55
CA VAL A 90 10.67 18.29 -3.80
C VAL A 90 9.87 19.23 -4.70
N PRO A 91 10.51 20.24 -5.35
CA PRO A 91 9.81 21.11 -6.28
C PRO A 91 9.09 20.33 -7.38
N LEU A 92 7.85 20.71 -7.69
CA LEU A 92 7.02 20.05 -8.70
C LEU A 92 7.68 19.98 -10.09
N SER A 93 8.58 20.90 -10.42
CA SER A 93 9.35 20.89 -11.68
C SER A 93 10.27 19.67 -11.83
N ASN A 94 10.60 19.00 -10.72
CA ASN A 94 11.50 17.85 -10.67
C ASN A 94 10.75 16.54 -10.39
N TYR A 95 9.42 16.59 -10.35
CA TYR A 95 8.59 15.45 -10.02
C TYR A 95 8.30 14.60 -11.28
N ALA A 96 8.85 13.39 -11.31
CA ALA A 96 8.51 12.39 -12.29
C ALA A 96 7.43 11.44 -11.73
N ASP A 97 6.63 10.85 -12.60
CA ASP A 97 5.58 9.92 -12.18
C ASP A 97 6.17 8.72 -11.41
N ASP A 98 5.53 8.38 -10.29
CA ASP A 98 5.90 7.34 -9.32
C ASP A 98 7.26 7.54 -8.64
N THR A 99 7.63 8.80 -8.42
CA THR A 99 8.80 9.18 -7.63
C THR A 99 8.40 9.77 -6.28
N LEU A 100 9.24 9.59 -5.27
CA LEU A 100 8.99 10.11 -3.93
C LEU A 100 9.02 11.65 -3.95
N LYS A 101 7.94 12.29 -3.49
CA LYS A 101 7.80 13.76 -3.43
C LYS A 101 8.56 14.41 -2.29
N TYR A 102 9.12 13.61 -1.39
CA TYR A 102 9.71 14.07 -0.13
C TYR A 102 11.16 13.67 -0.02
N GLN A 103 12.00 14.61 0.37
CA GLN A 103 13.36 14.33 0.82
C GLN A 103 13.34 14.08 2.32
N PHE A 104 14.00 13.00 2.72
CA PHE A 104 14.19 12.63 4.11
C PHE A 104 15.63 12.94 4.51
N THR A 105 15.81 13.52 5.69
CA THR A 105 17.15 13.79 6.25
C THR A 105 17.92 12.51 6.59
N SER A 106 17.22 11.39 6.76
CA SER A 106 17.80 10.06 7.01
C SER A 106 16.83 8.93 6.61
N ALA A 107 17.37 7.71 6.44
CA ALA A 107 16.57 6.52 6.17
C ALA A 107 15.91 6.00 7.46
N LEU A 108 14.71 6.48 7.75
CA LEU A 108 14.01 6.23 9.00
C LEU A 108 13.09 5.01 8.94
N GLY A 109 12.76 4.51 7.74
CA GLY A 109 11.83 3.39 7.56
C GLY A 109 10.46 3.68 8.18
N SER A 110 9.96 2.80 9.04
CA SER A 110 8.69 2.96 9.75
C SER A 110 8.78 3.70 11.09
N ARG A 111 9.91 4.36 11.40
CA ARG A 111 10.06 5.12 12.66
C ARG A 111 9.29 6.45 12.74
N PRO A 112 9.09 7.22 11.66
CA PRO A 112 8.36 8.49 11.74
C PRO A 112 6.92 8.28 12.22
N GLN A 113 6.33 9.28 12.89
CA GLN A 113 4.95 9.21 13.37
C GLN A 113 3.96 8.93 12.22
N ALA A 114 4.23 9.47 11.03
CA ALA A 114 3.43 9.23 9.84
C ALA A 114 3.39 7.76 9.39
N ALA A 115 4.33 6.90 9.81
CA ALA A 115 4.27 5.47 9.50
C ALA A 115 3.14 4.77 10.27
N HIS A 116 2.73 5.32 11.42
CA HIS A 116 1.63 4.83 12.25
C HIS A 116 0.91 6.02 12.92
N PRO A 117 0.09 6.76 12.15
CA PRO A 117 -0.55 7.98 12.63
C PRO A 117 -1.62 7.68 13.69
N ASP A 118 -1.81 8.60 14.64
CA ASP A 118 -2.92 8.52 15.58
C ASP A 118 -4.21 9.07 14.94
N LEU A 119 -5.07 8.16 14.49
CA LEU A 119 -6.33 8.49 13.85
C LEU A 119 -7.31 9.27 14.74
N ARG A 120 -7.09 9.33 16.06
CA ARG A 120 -7.92 10.14 16.97
C ARG A 120 -7.57 11.63 16.86
N GLU A 121 -6.33 11.93 16.50
CA GLU A 121 -5.84 13.31 16.30
C GLU A 121 -6.13 13.77 14.87
N THR A 122 -6.13 12.85 13.89
CA THR A 122 -6.47 13.14 12.50
C THR A 122 -7.98 13.01 12.25
N ASN A 123 -8.71 14.13 12.23
CA ASN A 123 -10.15 14.12 11.93
C ASN A 123 -10.40 13.88 10.43
N LEU A 124 -10.39 12.61 10.01
CA LEU A 124 -10.55 12.21 8.60
C LEU A 124 -12.00 11.91 8.26
N PHE A 125 -12.47 12.50 7.16
CA PHE A 125 -13.74 12.15 6.53
C PHE A 125 -13.46 11.38 5.25
N PHE A 126 -13.93 10.14 5.17
CA PHE A 126 -13.78 9.31 3.98
C PHE A 126 -15.06 8.51 3.70
N THR A 127 -15.27 8.19 2.42
CA THR A 127 -16.29 7.21 2.04
C THR A 127 -15.66 5.83 2.12
N PRO A 128 -16.23 4.86 2.87
CA PRO A 128 -15.71 3.50 2.91
C PRO A 128 -15.70 2.87 1.50
N LYS A 129 -14.52 2.52 0.99
CA LYS A 129 -14.34 1.94 -0.35
C LYS A 129 -14.17 0.41 -0.35
N VAL A 130 -13.71 -0.17 0.76
CA VAL A 130 -13.42 -1.61 0.87
C VAL A 130 -14.72 -2.41 0.89
N LYS A 131 -14.84 -3.36 -0.04
CA LYS A 131 -15.90 -4.36 -0.13
C LYS A 131 -15.27 -5.76 -0.12
N LEU A 132 -15.63 -6.56 0.88
CA LEU A 132 -15.08 -7.91 1.01
C LEU A 132 -15.81 -8.90 0.09
N GLU A 133 -15.04 -9.60 -0.73
CA GLU A 133 -15.46 -10.78 -1.46
C GLU A 133 -15.06 -12.03 -0.66
N LEU A 134 -16.04 -12.64 0.00
CA LEU A 134 -15.85 -13.91 0.68
C LEU A 134 -16.04 -15.05 -0.33
N LYS A 135 -15.01 -15.85 -0.58
CA LYS A 135 -15.16 -17.13 -1.28
C LYS A 135 -16.09 -18.01 -0.44
N ARG A 136 -17.34 -18.14 -0.88
CA ARG A 136 -18.29 -19.09 -0.27
C ARG A 136 -17.75 -20.50 -0.51
N ALA A 137 -17.64 -21.31 0.54
CA ALA A 137 -17.48 -22.75 0.35
C ALA A 137 -18.61 -23.25 -0.56
N PRO A 138 -18.36 -24.22 -1.45
CA PRO A 138 -19.44 -24.82 -2.23
C PRO A 138 -20.50 -25.32 -1.25
N ALA A 139 -21.74 -24.90 -1.46
CA ALA A 139 -22.87 -25.41 -0.71
C ALA A 139 -22.88 -26.92 -0.90
N SER A 140 -22.45 -27.67 0.13
CA SER A 140 -22.50 -29.12 0.12
C SER A 140 -23.95 -29.53 -0.13
N GLY A 141 -24.22 -30.04 -1.34
CA GLY A 141 -25.51 -30.58 -1.72
C GLY A 141 -25.84 -31.73 -0.79
N GLY A 142 -26.77 -31.50 0.13
CA GLY A 142 -27.37 -32.54 0.94
C GLY A 142 -28.28 -33.39 0.05
N CYS A 143 -27.81 -34.59 -0.29
CA CYS A 143 -28.70 -35.69 -0.60
C CYS A 143 -28.69 -36.62 0.61
N GLY A 144 -29.74 -36.52 1.41
CA GLY A 144 -30.10 -37.44 2.49
C GLY A 144 -31.59 -37.68 2.43
#